data_AF-A0A208XUR9-F1
#
_entry.id   AF-A0A208XUR9-F1
#
_cell.length_a   1.000
_cell.length_b   1.000
_cell.length_c   1.000
_cell.angle_alpha   90.00
_cell.angle_beta   90.00
_cell.angle_gamma   90.00
#
_symmetry.space_group_name_H-M   'P 1'
#
loop_
_entity.id
_entity.type
_entity.pdbx_description
1 polymer ?
#
loop_
_entity_poly.entity_id
_entity_poly.type
_entity_poly.pdbx_seq_one_letter_code
_entity_poly.pdbx_strand_id
1 'polypeptide(L)'
;MDKTYADTVRLLLAVAPDVFANDIFAMKGGTAINLFVRDMPRLSVDIDVVYLPWQTPRDEALQAINQELAAIAARVAPLGVQTRLVRAKDLGDTKLIVENDASQVKIEVNVVFRGSVLPVERRPLSAKTSDLFGVEFELPVLAPDELYASKLVAALDRQHPRDLFDVWQLYESGDISDGMVECFVIYLAGHNRPPHEVLFGNDKDIAGEYERAFVGMTEVDCSLETLLDARATLRRELPRRLSTAHKQFLSGLARAEPDWSLVQCQHAAQLPALRWKLANLETFRKRRPDDFAAQSAALDTGLGQS
;
A
#
# COMPACT_ATOMS: atom_id res chain seq x y z
N MET A 1 9.67 18.72 -15.74
CA MET A 1 8.48 17.87 -15.63
C MET A 1 7.76 17.83 -16.97
N ASP A 2 7.40 16.64 -17.47
CA ASP A 2 6.62 16.46 -18.70
C ASP A 2 5.25 17.16 -18.59
N LYS A 3 4.79 17.84 -19.65
CA LYS A 3 3.52 18.57 -19.69
C LYS A 3 2.32 17.65 -19.43
N THR A 4 2.27 16.48 -20.08
CA THR A 4 1.16 15.52 -19.93
C THR A 4 1.06 15.00 -18.50
N TYR A 5 2.20 14.79 -17.85
CA TYR A 5 2.22 14.43 -16.44
C TYR A 5 1.72 15.56 -15.55
N ALA A 6 2.22 16.78 -15.74
CA ALA A 6 1.79 17.94 -14.95
C ALA A 6 0.27 18.16 -15.08
N ASP A 7 -0.29 17.96 -16.28
CA ASP A 7 -1.73 18.04 -16.52
C ASP A 7 -2.51 16.91 -15.83
N THR A 8 -1.92 15.73 -15.69
CA THR A 8 -2.53 14.62 -14.93
C THR A 8 -2.50 14.90 -13.42
N VAL A 9 -1.39 15.44 -12.90
CA VAL A 9 -1.31 15.85 -11.48
C VAL A 9 -2.28 17.00 -11.18
N ARG A 10 -2.45 17.97 -12.09
CA ARG A 10 -3.46 19.02 -11.93
C ARG A 10 -4.87 18.44 -11.81
N LEU A 11 -5.23 17.49 -12.67
CA LEU A 11 -6.51 16.80 -12.58
C LEU A 11 -6.65 16.06 -11.23
N LEU A 12 -5.59 15.37 -10.80
CA LEU A 12 -5.58 14.67 -9.51
C LEU A 12 -5.82 15.62 -8.35
N LEU A 13 -5.08 16.73 -8.30
CA LEU A 13 -5.18 17.73 -7.23
C LEU A 13 -6.53 18.46 -7.24
N ALA A 14 -7.16 18.63 -8.41
CA ALA A 14 -8.51 19.18 -8.51
C ALA A 14 -9.58 18.20 -7.99
N VAL A 15 -9.40 16.89 -8.23
CA VAL A 15 -10.36 15.85 -7.86
C VAL A 15 -10.21 15.39 -6.42
N ALA A 16 -8.99 15.40 -5.87
CA ALA A 16 -8.71 14.80 -4.56
C ALA A 16 -9.56 15.37 -3.41
N PRO A 17 -9.80 16.68 -3.27
CA PRO A 17 -10.66 17.21 -2.21
C PRO A 17 -12.06 16.59 -2.20
N ASP A 18 -12.67 16.38 -3.37
CA ASP A 18 -13.99 15.74 -3.49
C ASP A 18 -13.95 14.24 -3.18
N VAL A 19 -12.83 13.55 -3.44
CA VAL A 19 -12.64 12.13 -3.08
C VAL A 19 -12.67 11.93 -1.56
N PHE A 20 -12.13 12.89 -0.81
CA PHE A 20 -12.02 12.84 0.65
C PHE A 20 -13.02 13.75 1.37
N ALA A 21 -14.06 14.24 0.68
CA ALA A 21 -15.20 14.91 1.28
C ALA A 21 -16.17 13.90 1.95
N ASN A 22 -15.61 12.98 2.74
CA ASN A 22 -16.27 11.95 3.54
C ASN A 22 -15.32 11.46 4.64
N ASP A 23 -15.83 10.69 5.59
CA ASP A 23 -15.05 10.18 6.73
C ASP A 23 -14.68 8.68 6.60
N ILE A 24 -14.94 8.06 5.45
CA ILE A 24 -14.72 6.61 5.25
C ILE A 24 -13.44 6.28 4.48
N PHE A 25 -12.81 7.26 3.84
CA PHE A 25 -11.58 7.08 3.07
C PHE A 25 -10.39 7.82 3.66
N ALA A 26 -9.22 7.15 3.62
CA ALA A 26 -7.92 7.79 3.77
C ALA A 26 -7.02 7.44 2.59
N MET A 27 -6.16 8.37 2.20
CA MET A 27 -5.21 8.18 1.11
C MET A 27 -4.09 7.24 1.53
N LYS A 28 -3.69 6.38 0.59
CA LYS A 28 -2.54 5.48 0.77
C LYS A 28 -1.68 5.41 -0.50
N GLY A 29 -0.70 4.52 -0.49
CA GLY A 29 0.05 4.14 -1.68
C GLY A 29 1.09 5.17 -2.11
N GLY A 30 1.56 5.01 -3.35
CA GLY A 30 2.69 5.78 -3.88
C GLY A 30 2.39 7.28 -4.00
N THR A 31 1.15 7.64 -4.31
CA THR A 31 0.76 9.04 -4.48
C THR A 31 0.66 9.78 -3.15
N ALA A 32 0.21 9.09 -2.08
CA ALA A 32 0.27 9.66 -0.73
C ALA A 32 1.72 9.99 -0.32
N ILE A 33 2.64 9.04 -0.52
CA ILE A 33 4.07 9.26 -0.26
C ILE A 33 4.60 10.43 -1.09
N ASN A 34 4.28 10.45 -2.38
CA ASN A 34 4.84 11.40 -3.33
C ASN A 34 4.32 12.83 -3.18
N LEU A 35 3.07 13.03 -2.77
CA LEU A 35 2.45 14.36 -2.72
C LEU A 35 2.39 14.95 -1.30
N PHE A 36 2.35 14.12 -0.25
CA PHE A 36 2.12 14.55 1.15
C PHE A 36 3.26 14.21 2.13
N VAL A 37 4.21 13.37 1.72
CA VAL A 37 5.34 12.95 2.59
C VAL A 37 6.69 13.37 2.00
N ARG A 38 6.82 13.33 0.67
CA ARG A 38 8.03 13.69 -0.07
C ARG A 38 7.74 14.82 -1.04
N ASP A 39 8.80 15.51 -1.45
CA ASP A 39 8.78 16.58 -2.44
C ASP A 39 8.77 16.02 -3.88
N MET A 40 7.79 15.18 -4.19
CA MET A 40 7.55 14.60 -5.53
C MET A 40 8.78 13.97 -6.24
N PRO A 41 9.54 13.05 -5.62
CA PRO A 41 10.76 12.49 -6.23
C PRO A 41 10.49 11.68 -7.51
N ARG A 42 9.24 11.23 -7.73
CA ARG A 42 8.82 10.54 -8.96
C ARG A 42 7.39 10.84 -9.37
N LEU A 43 7.00 10.30 -10.52
CA LEU A 43 5.64 10.38 -11.04
C LEU A 43 4.71 9.39 -10.31
N SER A 44 3.56 9.87 -9.82
CA SER A 44 2.49 9.06 -9.23
C SER A 44 1.14 9.75 -9.41
N VAL A 45 0.19 9.12 -10.09
CA VAL A 45 -1.05 9.77 -10.56
C VAL A 45 -2.34 9.02 -10.26
N ASP A 46 -2.26 7.89 -9.56
CA ASP A 46 -3.45 7.15 -9.09
C ASP A 46 -3.77 7.58 -7.65
N ILE A 47 -5.05 7.70 -7.31
CA ILE A 47 -5.53 7.94 -5.94
C ILE A 47 -5.90 6.58 -5.33
N ASP A 48 -4.96 5.97 -4.62
CA ASP A 48 -5.25 4.79 -3.82
C ASP A 48 -5.87 5.20 -2.48
N VAL A 49 -7.00 4.59 -2.13
CA VAL A 49 -7.67 4.82 -0.84
C VAL A 49 -7.89 3.53 -0.08
N VAL A 50 -7.97 3.64 1.25
CA VAL A 50 -8.41 2.57 2.15
C VAL A 50 -9.76 2.93 2.74
N TYR A 51 -10.66 1.95 2.82
CA TYR A 51 -11.91 2.07 3.56
C TYR A 51 -11.65 1.89 5.06
N LEU A 52 -11.92 2.93 5.85
CA LEU A 52 -11.57 3.01 7.27
C LEU A 52 -12.45 2.17 8.20
N PRO A 53 -13.79 2.08 8.05
CA PRO A 53 -14.63 1.33 8.99
C PRO A 53 -14.41 -0.20 8.95
N TRP A 54 -13.37 -0.71 9.62
CA TRP A 54 -12.99 -2.13 9.55
C TRP A 54 -13.98 -3.09 10.22
N GLN A 55 -14.77 -2.58 11.16
CA GLN A 55 -15.80 -3.33 11.87
C GLN A 55 -17.02 -3.60 10.98
N THR A 56 -17.23 -2.80 9.93
CA THR A 56 -18.36 -2.96 9.01
C THR A 56 -18.26 -4.32 8.30
N PRO A 57 -19.34 -5.13 8.27
CA PRO A 57 -19.37 -6.38 7.52
C PRO A 57 -18.98 -6.18 6.05
N ARG A 58 -18.45 -7.23 5.42
CA ARG A 58 -17.89 -7.12 4.06
C ARG A 58 -18.90 -6.57 3.06
N ASP A 59 -20.11 -7.12 3.03
CA ASP A 59 -21.11 -6.78 2.02
C ASP A 59 -21.62 -5.34 2.21
N GLU A 60 -21.85 -4.93 3.46
CA GLU A 60 -22.21 -3.55 3.82
C GLU A 60 -21.10 -2.55 3.47
N ALA A 61 -19.83 -2.90 3.70
CA ALA A 61 -18.73 -2.03 3.33
C ALA A 61 -18.59 -1.91 1.81
N LEU A 62 -18.74 -3.00 1.06
CA LEU A 62 -18.77 -2.95 -0.41
C LEU A 62 -19.92 -2.06 -0.89
N GLN A 63 -21.10 -2.14 -0.28
CA GLN A 63 -22.21 -1.25 -0.60
C GLN A 63 -21.88 0.22 -0.30
N ALA A 64 -21.30 0.52 0.86
CA ALA A 64 -20.88 1.88 1.24
C ALA A 64 -19.83 2.44 0.27
N ILE A 65 -18.84 1.62 -0.12
CA ILE A 65 -17.82 1.99 -1.10
C ILE A 65 -18.45 2.31 -2.46
N ASN A 66 -19.36 1.48 -2.95
CA ASN A 66 -20.05 1.71 -4.23
C ASN A 66 -20.85 3.03 -4.21
N GLN A 67 -21.59 3.26 -3.13
CA GLN A 67 -22.38 4.47 -2.94
C GLN A 67 -21.48 5.71 -2.90
N GLU A 68 -20.36 5.63 -2.20
CA GLU A 68 -19.42 6.75 -2.10
C GLU A 68 -18.71 7.02 -3.43
N LEU A 69 -18.30 6.01 -4.19
CA LEU A 69 -17.73 6.22 -5.52
C LEU A 69 -18.73 6.88 -6.48
N ALA A 70 -20.02 6.52 -6.39
CA ALA A 70 -21.08 7.20 -7.15
C ALA A 70 -21.28 8.65 -6.67
N ALA A 71 -21.20 8.91 -5.37
CA ALA A 71 -21.29 10.26 -4.81
C ALA A 71 -20.09 11.12 -5.23
N ILE A 72 -18.86 10.58 -5.21
CA ILE A 72 -17.65 11.23 -5.73
C ILE A 72 -17.85 11.60 -7.20
N ALA A 73 -18.35 10.67 -8.02
CA ALA A 73 -18.61 10.92 -9.43
C ALA A 73 -19.56 12.12 -9.66
N ALA A 74 -20.58 12.26 -8.81
CA ALA A 74 -21.49 13.41 -8.83
C ALA A 74 -20.82 14.71 -8.34
N ARG A 75 -19.97 14.64 -7.30
CA ARG A 75 -19.26 15.81 -6.75
C ARG A 75 -18.25 16.40 -7.71
N VAL A 76 -17.55 15.56 -8.49
CA VAL A 76 -16.53 16.04 -9.44
C VAL A 76 -17.12 16.49 -10.78
N ALA A 77 -18.38 16.14 -11.09
CA ALA A 77 -19.01 16.47 -12.37
C ALA A 77 -18.98 17.99 -12.72
N PRO A 78 -19.17 18.93 -11.77
CA PRO A 78 -19.04 20.37 -12.03
C PRO A 78 -17.65 20.82 -12.49
N LEU A 79 -16.61 19.99 -12.33
CA LEU A 79 -15.26 20.26 -12.84
C LEU A 79 -15.15 20.07 -14.37
N GLY A 80 -16.22 19.66 -15.05
CA GLY A 80 -16.23 19.42 -16.51
C GLY A 80 -15.54 18.11 -16.91
N VAL A 81 -15.37 17.18 -15.97
CA VAL A 81 -14.73 15.87 -16.19
C VAL A 81 -15.77 14.80 -16.51
N GLN A 82 -15.34 13.77 -17.23
CA GLN A 82 -16.10 12.54 -17.41
C GLN A 82 -15.74 11.54 -16.32
N THR A 83 -16.73 10.76 -15.88
CA THR A 83 -16.55 9.77 -14.83
C THR A 83 -17.06 8.40 -15.27
N ARG A 84 -16.33 7.35 -14.88
CA ARG A 84 -16.70 5.97 -15.19
C ARG A 84 -16.39 5.04 -14.03
N LEU A 85 -17.44 4.44 -13.48
CA LEU A 85 -17.32 3.36 -12.51
C LEU A 85 -16.84 2.08 -13.20
N VAL A 86 -15.90 1.38 -12.55
CA VAL A 86 -15.31 0.14 -13.04
C VAL A 86 -15.61 -0.99 -12.07
N ARG A 87 -16.38 -1.96 -12.56
CA ARG A 87 -16.72 -3.19 -11.82
C ARG A 87 -15.53 -4.14 -11.75
N ALA A 88 -15.18 -4.56 -10.55
CA ALA A 88 -14.38 -5.75 -10.32
C ALA A 88 -15.32 -6.96 -10.22
N LYS A 89 -14.90 -8.10 -10.78
CA LYS A 89 -15.66 -9.36 -10.67
C LYS A 89 -15.91 -9.67 -9.19
N ASP A 90 -17.17 -9.92 -8.85
CA ASP A 90 -17.64 -10.31 -7.51
C ASP A 90 -17.40 -9.30 -6.36
N LEU A 91 -17.01 -8.06 -6.67
CA LEU A 91 -16.73 -7.01 -5.66
C LEU A 91 -17.53 -5.72 -5.87
N GLY A 92 -18.30 -5.60 -6.95
CA GLY A 92 -18.96 -4.34 -7.33
C GLY A 92 -17.98 -3.33 -7.95
N ASP A 93 -18.37 -2.06 -8.00
CA ASP A 93 -17.50 -0.96 -8.40
C ASP A 93 -16.50 -0.66 -7.28
N THR A 94 -15.22 -0.98 -7.49
CA THR A 94 -14.13 -0.70 -6.54
C THR A 94 -13.18 0.37 -7.06
N LYS A 95 -13.51 0.95 -8.22
CA LYS A 95 -12.67 1.89 -8.94
C LYS A 95 -13.53 2.91 -9.68
N LEU A 96 -13.13 4.16 -9.58
CA LEU A 96 -13.68 5.27 -10.36
C LEU A 96 -12.58 5.83 -11.25
N ILE A 97 -12.89 5.98 -12.53
CA ILE A 97 -12.03 6.68 -13.49
C ILE A 97 -12.60 8.09 -13.65
N VAL A 98 -11.75 9.10 -13.53
CA VAL A 98 -12.07 10.50 -13.78
C VAL A 98 -11.14 10.99 -14.88
N GLU A 99 -11.70 11.53 -15.96
CA GLU A 99 -10.93 11.91 -17.14
C GLU A 99 -11.41 13.24 -17.75
N ASN A 100 -10.48 13.96 -18.35
CA ASN A 100 -10.74 15.09 -19.23
C ASN A 100 -10.08 14.82 -20.60
N ASP A 101 -10.09 15.79 -21.51
CA ASP A 101 -9.57 15.61 -22.87
C ASP A 101 -8.09 15.19 -22.94
N ALA A 102 -7.31 15.48 -21.91
CA ALA A 102 -5.85 15.30 -21.91
C ALA A 102 -5.34 14.26 -20.90
N SER A 103 -6.09 14.00 -19.84
CA SER A 103 -5.61 13.32 -18.64
C SER A 103 -6.64 12.38 -18.03
N GLN A 104 -6.17 11.33 -17.36
CA GLN A 104 -6.99 10.37 -16.63
C GLN A 104 -6.40 10.11 -15.24
N VAL A 105 -7.25 10.15 -14.22
CA VAL A 105 -6.93 9.78 -12.84
C VAL A 105 -7.81 8.61 -12.42
N LYS A 106 -7.21 7.63 -11.76
CA LYS A 106 -7.91 6.46 -11.22
C LYS A 106 -8.01 6.60 -9.71
N ILE A 107 -9.21 6.41 -9.18
CA ILE A 107 -9.46 6.27 -7.74
C ILE A 107 -9.69 4.80 -7.48
N GLU A 108 -8.82 4.16 -6.70
CA GLU A 108 -8.85 2.72 -6.42
C GLU A 108 -9.02 2.46 -4.93
N VAL A 109 -10.07 1.71 -4.57
CA VAL A 109 -10.38 1.40 -3.17
C VAL A 109 -9.84 0.03 -2.80
N ASN A 110 -9.01 -0.05 -1.76
CA ASN A 110 -8.63 -1.34 -1.18
C ASN A 110 -9.79 -1.90 -0.33
N VAL A 111 -10.44 -2.94 -0.84
CA VAL A 111 -11.58 -3.61 -0.19
C VAL A 111 -11.20 -4.83 0.64
N VAL A 112 -9.94 -5.29 0.55
CA VAL A 112 -9.44 -6.47 1.28
C VAL A 112 -8.86 -6.05 2.62
N PHE A 113 -7.86 -5.17 2.58
CA PHE A 113 -7.21 -4.63 3.76
C PHE A 113 -7.93 -3.33 4.17
N ARG A 114 -9.10 -3.49 4.79
CA ARG A 114 -9.91 -2.39 5.34
C ARG A 114 -9.45 -2.04 6.75
N GLY A 115 -9.57 -0.77 7.12
CA GLY A 115 -9.02 -0.19 8.34
C GLY A 115 -7.60 0.34 8.18
N SER A 116 -7.09 0.94 9.25
CA SER A 116 -5.70 1.36 9.39
C SER A 116 -5.06 0.70 10.61
N VAL A 117 -3.75 0.57 10.61
CA VAL A 117 -2.95 0.08 11.75
C VAL A 117 -2.72 1.22 12.74
N LEU A 118 -2.38 2.39 12.22
CA LEU A 118 -2.16 3.62 12.97
C LEU A 118 -3.33 4.60 12.77
N PRO A 119 -3.49 5.60 13.66
CA PRO A 119 -4.44 6.68 13.43
C PRO A 119 -4.18 7.40 12.11
N VAL A 120 -5.24 7.75 11.40
CA VAL A 120 -5.18 8.55 10.17
C VAL A 120 -4.74 9.98 10.52
N GLU A 121 -3.86 10.54 9.71
CA GLU A 121 -3.37 11.91 9.88
C GLU A 121 -3.98 12.83 8.82
N ARG A 122 -4.37 14.04 9.22
CA ARG A 122 -4.63 15.12 8.26
C ARG A 122 -3.29 15.72 7.86
N ARG A 123 -2.94 15.63 6.58
CA ARG A 123 -1.65 16.10 6.06
C ARG A 123 -1.83 17.15 4.96
N PRO A 124 -1.10 18.27 5.01
CA PRO A 124 -0.99 19.17 3.87
C PRO A 124 -0.18 18.53 2.75
N LEU A 125 -0.34 19.07 1.54
CA LEU A 125 0.61 18.82 0.45
C LEU A 125 2.04 19.18 0.87
N SER A 126 3.03 18.48 0.32
CA SER A 126 4.43 18.89 0.48
C SER A 126 4.65 20.30 -0.06
N ALA A 127 5.63 21.02 0.49
CA ALA A 127 5.90 22.40 0.10
C ALA A 127 6.12 22.51 -1.42
N LYS A 128 6.93 21.59 -1.99
CA LYS A 128 7.19 21.59 -3.42
C LYS A 128 5.94 21.29 -4.25
N THR A 129 5.07 20.38 -3.81
CA THR A 129 3.80 20.11 -4.51
C THR A 129 2.92 21.35 -4.50
N SER A 130 2.79 22.01 -3.36
CA SER A 130 1.99 23.23 -3.21
C SER A 130 2.50 24.33 -4.13
N ASP A 131 3.80 24.63 -4.06
CA ASP A 131 4.44 25.69 -4.84
C ASP A 131 4.35 25.44 -6.35
N LEU A 132 4.56 24.19 -6.79
CA LEU A 132 4.59 23.84 -8.20
C LEU A 132 3.21 23.94 -8.88
N PHE A 133 2.14 23.63 -8.13
CA PHE A 133 0.78 23.60 -8.68
C PHE A 133 -0.11 24.76 -8.21
N GLY A 134 0.36 25.57 -7.26
CA GLY A 134 -0.37 26.73 -6.76
C GLY A 134 -1.68 26.36 -6.05
N VAL A 135 -1.69 25.24 -5.31
CA VAL A 135 -2.87 24.74 -4.60
C VAL A 135 -2.50 24.33 -3.18
N GLU A 136 -3.40 24.61 -2.24
CA GLU A 136 -3.21 24.32 -0.82
C GLU A 136 -4.46 23.64 -0.25
N PHE A 137 -4.29 22.44 0.29
CA PHE A 137 -5.31 21.73 1.04
C PHE A 137 -4.66 20.63 1.88
N GLU A 138 -5.45 20.04 2.78
CA GLU A 138 -5.07 18.87 3.57
C GLU A 138 -6.05 17.73 3.35
N LEU A 139 -5.53 16.50 3.32
CA LEU A 139 -6.33 15.28 3.15
C LEU A 139 -6.11 14.29 4.31
N PRO A 140 -7.06 13.38 4.59
CA PRO A 140 -6.80 12.23 5.44
C PRO A 140 -5.84 11.27 4.73
N VAL A 141 -4.70 10.98 5.35
CA VAL A 141 -3.64 10.13 4.81
C VAL A 141 -3.24 9.12 5.89
N LEU A 142 -2.93 7.88 5.50
CA LEU A 142 -2.33 6.93 6.45
C LEU A 142 -1.02 7.49 7.01
N ALA A 143 -0.74 7.18 8.28
CA ALA A 143 0.50 7.60 8.92
C ALA A 143 1.73 7.16 8.09
N PRO A 144 2.82 7.95 8.03
CA PRO A 144 3.98 7.64 7.19
C PRO A 144 4.55 6.23 7.40
N ASP A 145 4.63 5.79 8.66
CA ASP A 145 5.13 4.46 9.01
C ASP A 145 4.27 3.36 8.35
N GLU A 146 2.95 3.55 8.31
CA GLU A 146 2.02 2.62 7.69
C GLU A 146 2.07 2.66 6.15
N LEU A 147 2.24 3.86 5.56
CA LEU A 147 2.44 4.01 4.11
C LEU A 147 3.66 3.23 3.66
N TYR A 148 4.80 3.44 4.33
CA TYR A 148 6.04 2.73 4.00
C TYR A 148 5.97 1.25 4.34
N ALA A 149 5.33 0.83 5.43
CA ALA A 149 5.12 -0.59 5.71
C ALA A 149 4.45 -1.34 4.55
N SER A 150 3.36 -0.80 4.01
CA SER A 150 2.68 -1.39 2.85
C SER A 150 3.57 -1.39 1.59
N LYS A 151 4.44 -0.38 1.47
CA LYS A 151 5.42 -0.25 0.39
C LYS A 151 6.55 -1.30 0.49
N LEU A 152 7.05 -1.56 1.69
CA LEU A 152 8.07 -2.59 1.96
C LEU A 152 7.55 -3.98 1.59
N VAL A 153 6.29 -4.28 1.92
CA VAL A 153 5.62 -5.53 1.48
C VAL A 153 5.58 -5.63 -0.04
N ALA A 154 5.12 -4.58 -0.73
CA ALA A 154 5.05 -4.57 -2.19
C ALA A 154 6.45 -4.71 -2.85
N ALA A 155 7.45 -4.02 -2.30
CA ALA A 155 8.84 -4.09 -2.77
C ALA A 155 9.41 -5.51 -2.66
N LEU A 156 9.12 -6.24 -1.58
CA LEU A 156 9.54 -7.63 -1.42
C LEU A 156 8.75 -8.61 -2.30
N ASP A 157 7.43 -8.43 -2.41
CA ASP A 157 6.57 -9.34 -3.16
C ASP A 157 6.71 -9.17 -4.68
N ARG A 158 6.35 -7.99 -5.20
CA ARG A 158 6.30 -7.74 -6.65
C ARG A 158 7.61 -7.20 -7.22
N GLN A 159 8.46 -6.58 -6.40
CA GLN A 159 9.76 -6.01 -6.79
C GLN A 159 9.67 -5.03 -7.96
N HIS A 160 8.55 -4.31 -8.08
CA HIS A 160 8.38 -3.34 -9.17
C HIS A 160 9.38 -2.18 -8.99
N PRO A 161 10.00 -1.65 -10.07
CA PRO A 161 10.96 -0.55 -10.00
C PRO A 161 10.49 0.66 -9.14
N ARG A 162 9.26 1.13 -9.33
CA ARG A 162 8.62 2.16 -8.48
C ARG A 162 8.62 1.87 -6.98
N ASP A 163 8.44 0.62 -6.56
CA ASP A 163 8.49 0.29 -5.13
C ASP A 163 9.91 0.30 -4.60
N LEU A 164 10.85 -0.24 -5.39
CA LEU A 164 12.27 -0.22 -5.04
C LEU A 164 12.82 1.21 -5.01
N PHE A 165 12.33 2.09 -5.88
CA PHE A 165 12.64 3.52 -5.83
C PHE A 165 12.11 4.18 -4.57
N ASP A 166 10.86 3.92 -4.18
CA ASP A 166 10.32 4.47 -2.93
C ASP A 166 11.11 3.97 -1.70
N VAL A 167 11.61 2.73 -1.73
CA VAL A 167 12.48 2.17 -0.69
C VAL A 167 13.88 2.79 -0.72
N TRP A 168 14.46 3.00 -1.89
CA TRP A 168 15.73 3.70 -2.03
C TRP A 168 15.63 5.13 -1.49
N GLN A 169 14.60 5.88 -1.91
CA GLN A 169 14.33 7.23 -1.41
C GLN A 169 14.03 7.27 0.09
N LEU A 170 13.46 6.19 0.66
CA LEU A 170 13.37 6.04 2.10
C LEU A 170 14.78 6.07 2.70
N TYR A 171 15.67 5.16 2.29
CA TYR A 171 17.06 5.08 2.78
C TYR A 171 17.85 6.39 2.62
N GLU A 172 17.72 7.08 1.49
CA GLU A 172 18.41 8.36 1.25
C GLU A 172 18.02 9.46 2.25
N SER A 173 16.83 9.35 2.84
CA SER A 173 16.29 10.34 3.76
C SER A 173 16.32 9.92 5.23
N GLY A 174 16.68 8.67 5.50
CA GLY A 174 16.64 8.04 6.82
C GLY A 174 16.42 6.53 6.72
N ASP A 175 16.54 5.83 7.83
CA ASP A 175 16.34 4.38 7.85
C ASP A 175 14.89 3.96 8.11
N ILE A 176 14.62 2.66 7.91
CA ILE A 176 13.36 2.04 8.31
C ILE A 176 13.14 2.28 9.82
N SER A 177 12.04 2.92 10.21
CA SER A 177 11.70 3.17 11.62
C SER A 177 11.16 1.90 12.30
N ASP A 178 11.18 1.85 13.64
CA ASP A 178 10.57 0.73 14.36
C ASP A 178 9.05 0.66 14.15
N GLY A 179 8.38 1.82 14.03
CA GLY A 179 6.95 1.90 13.70
C GLY A 179 6.63 1.37 12.30
N MET A 180 7.51 1.57 11.31
CA MET A 180 7.41 0.94 9.99
C MET A 180 7.51 -0.58 10.10
N VAL A 181 8.40 -1.10 10.94
CA VAL A 181 8.57 -2.55 11.13
C VAL A 181 7.32 -3.16 11.78
N GLU A 182 6.77 -2.53 12.82
CA GLU A 182 5.51 -2.95 13.45
C GLU A 182 4.36 -3.00 12.45
N CYS A 183 4.17 -1.94 11.67
CA CYS A 183 3.15 -1.90 10.62
C CYS A 183 3.44 -2.95 9.53
N PHE A 184 4.70 -3.14 9.14
CA PHE A 184 5.11 -4.13 8.13
C PHE A 184 4.70 -5.54 8.55
N VAL A 185 4.89 -5.91 9.81
CA VAL A 185 4.47 -7.22 10.35
C VAL A 185 2.96 -7.41 10.21
N ILE A 186 2.15 -6.39 10.48
CA ILE A 186 0.69 -6.46 10.33
C ILE A 186 0.28 -6.56 8.86
N TYR A 187 0.89 -5.78 7.96
CA TYR A 187 0.60 -5.84 6.53
C TYR A 187 1.03 -7.19 5.92
N LEU A 188 2.19 -7.71 6.33
CA LEU A 188 2.67 -9.03 5.92
C LEU A 188 1.73 -10.14 6.41
N ALA A 189 1.25 -10.05 7.65
CA ALA A 189 0.30 -10.98 8.23
C ALA A 189 -1.02 -11.03 7.44
N GLY A 190 -1.53 -9.89 6.97
CA GLY A 190 -2.74 -9.82 6.16
C GLY A 190 -2.54 -10.06 4.66
N HIS A 191 -1.30 -10.26 4.20
CA HIS A 191 -0.99 -10.45 2.78
C HIS A 191 -1.54 -11.79 2.26
N ASN A 192 -2.03 -11.82 1.01
CA ASN A 192 -2.46 -13.06 0.36
C ASN A 192 -1.35 -14.12 0.23
N ARG A 193 -0.08 -13.74 0.04
CA ARG A 193 1.04 -14.70 -0.04
C ARG A 193 1.51 -15.18 1.33
N PRO A 194 2.08 -16.39 1.47
CA PRO A 194 2.70 -16.84 2.70
C PRO A 194 3.88 -15.94 3.11
N PRO A 195 4.06 -15.63 4.41
CA PRO A 195 5.12 -14.71 4.84
C PRO A 195 6.54 -15.10 4.39
N HIS A 196 6.87 -16.40 4.37
CA HIS A 196 8.20 -16.87 3.93
C HIS A 196 8.48 -16.58 2.46
N GLU A 197 7.46 -16.63 1.59
CA GLU A 197 7.61 -16.33 0.17
C GLU A 197 7.85 -14.85 -0.09
N VAL A 198 7.34 -13.98 0.79
CA VAL A 198 7.54 -12.53 0.69
C VAL A 198 8.90 -12.15 1.26
N LEU A 199 9.20 -12.58 2.49
CA LEU A 199 10.46 -12.26 3.16
C LEU A 199 11.68 -12.89 2.47
N PHE A 200 11.55 -14.14 2.02
CA PHE A 200 12.67 -14.97 1.57
C PHE A 200 12.49 -15.51 0.15
N GLY A 201 11.64 -14.85 -0.66
CA GLY A 201 11.40 -15.25 -2.05
C GLY A 201 12.63 -15.06 -2.96
N ASN A 202 12.50 -15.39 -4.24
CA ASN A 202 13.56 -15.17 -5.22
C ASN A 202 13.58 -13.74 -5.77
N ASP A 203 14.76 -13.29 -6.20
CA ASP A 203 14.91 -12.05 -6.95
C ASP A 203 14.26 -12.20 -8.34
N LYS A 204 13.48 -11.20 -8.75
CA LYS A 204 12.90 -11.12 -10.08
C LYS A 204 13.84 -10.34 -11.00
N ASP A 205 13.88 -10.73 -12.27
CA ASP A 205 14.44 -9.87 -13.31
C ASP A 205 13.45 -8.74 -13.59
N ILE A 206 13.88 -7.51 -13.31
CA ILE A 206 13.07 -6.30 -13.44
C ILE A 206 13.55 -5.39 -14.56
N ALA A 207 14.58 -5.78 -15.33
CA ALA A 207 15.19 -4.94 -16.35
C ALA A 207 14.15 -4.49 -17.41
N GLY A 208 13.31 -5.42 -17.87
CA GLY A 208 12.27 -5.10 -18.84
C GLY A 208 11.20 -4.14 -18.30
N GLU A 209 10.87 -4.24 -17.00
CA GLU A 209 9.90 -3.33 -16.38
C GLU A 209 10.51 -1.96 -16.05
N TYR A 210 11.80 -1.94 -15.71
CA TYR A 210 12.58 -0.73 -15.52
C TYR A 210 12.57 0.12 -16.80
N GLU A 211 12.93 -0.47 -17.93
CA GLU A 211 12.98 0.23 -19.22
C GLU A 211 11.61 0.75 -19.67
N ARG A 212 10.56 -0.09 -19.56
CA ARG A 212 9.24 0.24 -20.13
C ARG A 212 8.36 1.12 -19.23
N ALA A 213 8.51 1.01 -17.91
CA ALA A 213 7.54 1.52 -16.95
C ALA A 213 8.17 2.29 -15.79
N PHE A 214 9.45 2.66 -15.88
CA PHE A 214 10.13 3.45 -14.86
C PHE A 214 11.08 4.50 -15.41
N VAL A 215 11.84 4.21 -16.48
CA VAL A 215 12.66 5.23 -17.15
C VAL A 215 11.79 6.43 -17.54
N GLY A 216 12.25 7.64 -17.19
CA GLY A 216 11.51 8.89 -17.40
C GLY A 216 10.45 9.21 -16.33
N MET A 217 10.27 8.37 -15.31
CA MET A 217 9.32 8.60 -14.21
C MET A 217 9.92 9.26 -12.97
N THR A 218 11.21 9.53 -12.91
CA THR A 218 11.85 10.10 -11.71
C THR A 218 12.44 11.46 -12.02
N GLU A 219 12.44 12.35 -11.02
CA GLU A 219 13.21 13.61 -11.14
C GLU A 219 14.67 13.41 -10.75
N VAL A 220 14.94 12.38 -9.94
CA VAL A 220 16.27 11.97 -9.53
C VAL A 220 16.74 10.85 -10.45
N ASP A 221 17.95 10.97 -10.97
CA ASP A 221 18.58 9.90 -11.76
C ASP A 221 18.70 8.64 -10.91
N CYS A 222 18.07 7.56 -11.38
CA CYS A 222 18.04 6.28 -10.68
C CYS A 222 18.31 5.16 -11.67
N SER A 223 19.48 4.55 -11.56
CA SER A 223 19.89 3.44 -12.41
C SER A 223 19.19 2.14 -11.99
N LEU A 224 19.15 1.16 -12.89
CA LEU A 224 18.70 -0.20 -12.53
C LEU A 224 19.54 -0.77 -11.38
N GLU A 225 20.87 -0.58 -11.41
CA GLU A 225 21.79 -1.05 -10.37
C GLU A 225 21.41 -0.48 -8.98
N THR A 226 21.09 0.81 -8.91
CA THR A 226 20.60 1.46 -7.68
C THR A 226 19.36 0.77 -7.12
N LEU A 227 18.40 0.39 -7.97
CA LEU A 227 17.20 -0.32 -7.51
C LEU A 227 17.50 -1.74 -7.04
N LEU A 228 18.45 -2.43 -7.69
CA LEU A 228 18.90 -3.76 -7.29
C LEU A 228 19.64 -3.72 -5.95
N ASP A 229 20.46 -2.69 -5.72
CA ASP A 229 21.15 -2.46 -4.44
C ASP A 229 20.16 -2.13 -3.31
N ALA A 230 19.15 -1.31 -3.59
CA ALA A 230 18.07 -1.03 -2.65
C ALA A 230 17.30 -2.31 -2.29
N ARG A 231 17.03 -3.18 -3.27
CA ARG A 231 16.42 -4.50 -3.03
C ARG A 231 17.31 -5.38 -2.14
N ALA A 232 18.60 -5.48 -2.47
CA ALA A 232 19.55 -6.29 -1.71
C ALA A 232 19.67 -5.81 -0.25
N THR A 233 19.71 -4.49 -0.05
CA THR A 233 19.72 -3.86 1.28
C THR A 233 18.42 -4.14 2.03
N LEU A 234 17.26 -3.92 1.41
CA LEU A 234 15.96 -4.22 2.01
C LEU A 234 15.86 -5.67 2.49
N ARG A 235 16.27 -6.62 1.65
CA ARG A 235 16.23 -8.06 1.96
C ARG A 235 17.17 -8.46 3.09
N ARG A 236 18.28 -7.74 3.23
CA ARG A 236 19.25 -7.97 4.30
C ARG A 236 18.80 -7.37 5.63
N GLU A 237 18.34 -6.12 5.62
CA GLU A 237 18.09 -5.35 6.83
C GLU A 237 16.71 -5.63 7.44
N LEU A 238 15.65 -5.71 6.62
CA LEU A 238 14.29 -5.79 7.16
C LEU A 238 14.03 -7.04 8.02
N PRO A 239 14.46 -8.26 7.63
CA PRO A 239 14.34 -9.43 8.49
C PRO A 239 15.11 -9.31 9.83
N ARG A 240 16.29 -8.66 9.82
CA ARG A 240 17.11 -8.42 11.02
C ARG A 240 16.48 -7.43 12.00
N ARG A 241 15.62 -6.54 11.49
CA ARG A 241 14.88 -5.58 12.30
C ARG A 241 13.64 -6.19 12.96
N LEU A 242 13.25 -7.42 12.62
CA LEU A 242 12.18 -8.12 13.31
C LEU A 242 12.61 -8.48 14.74
N SER A 243 11.90 -7.93 15.72
CA SER A 243 12.06 -8.29 17.12
C SER A 243 11.71 -9.77 17.37
N THR A 244 12.12 -10.31 18.52
CA THR A 244 11.70 -11.65 18.95
C THR A 244 10.18 -11.79 18.97
N ALA A 245 9.45 -10.76 19.42
CA ALA A 245 8.00 -10.74 19.44
C ALA A 245 7.41 -10.80 18.02
N HIS A 246 7.96 -10.04 17.06
CA HIS A 246 7.54 -10.10 15.65
C HIS A 246 7.72 -11.49 15.05
N LYS A 247 8.90 -12.09 15.27
CA LYS A 247 9.23 -13.43 14.77
C LYS A 247 8.28 -14.47 15.36
N GLN A 248 8.02 -14.41 16.67
CA GLN A 248 7.07 -15.28 17.37
C GLN A 248 5.64 -15.10 16.85
N PHE A 249 5.18 -13.87 16.66
CA PHE A 249 3.86 -13.56 16.11
C PHE A 249 3.68 -14.16 14.71
N LEU A 250 4.61 -13.90 13.78
CA LEU A 250 4.54 -14.43 12.41
C LEU A 250 4.58 -15.96 12.38
N SER A 251 5.39 -16.56 13.25
CA SER A 251 5.49 -18.03 13.37
C SER A 251 4.22 -18.63 13.97
N GLY A 252 3.61 -18.00 14.97
CA GLY A 252 2.31 -18.40 15.52
C GLY A 252 1.20 -18.25 14.48
N LEU A 253 1.19 -17.14 13.74
CA LEU A 253 0.25 -16.92 12.64
C LEU A 253 0.36 -18.02 11.59
N ALA A 254 1.56 -18.38 11.14
CA ALA A 254 1.77 -19.45 10.16
C ALA A 254 1.20 -20.80 10.62
N ARG A 255 1.20 -21.05 11.94
CA ARG A 255 0.59 -22.21 12.59
C ARG A 255 -0.92 -22.05 12.87
N ALA A 256 -1.53 -20.96 12.40
CA ALA A 256 -2.91 -20.58 12.65
C ALA A 256 -3.24 -20.34 14.15
N GLU A 257 -2.22 -20.00 14.94
CA GLU A 257 -2.30 -19.76 16.38
C GLU A 257 -1.48 -18.50 16.74
N PRO A 258 -1.83 -17.31 16.19
CA PRO A 258 -1.11 -16.07 16.48
C PRO A 258 -1.38 -15.60 17.91
N ASP A 259 -0.33 -15.11 18.59
CA ASP A 259 -0.47 -14.37 19.84
C ASP A 259 -0.55 -12.86 19.54
N TRP A 260 -1.76 -12.32 19.61
CA TRP A 260 -2.04 -10.90 19.33
C TRP A 260 -1.40 -9.94 20.35
N SER A 261 -0.96 -10.42 21.52
CA SER A 261 -0.27 -9.58 22.51
C SER A 261 1.16 -9.21 22.10
N LEU A 262 1.70 -9.88 21.07
CA LEU A 262 3.05 -9.67 20.55
C LEU A 262 3.16 -8.55 19.49
N VAL A 263 2.05 -7.90 19.15
CA VAL A 263 2.01 -6.76 18.20
C VAL A 263 1.34 -5.55 18.84
N GLN A 264 1.77 -4.35 18.46
CA GLN A 264 1.29 -3.12 19.10
C GLN A 264 -0.14 -2.72 18.68
N CYS A 265 -0.58 -3.15 17.50
CA CYS A 265 -1.90 -2.82 16.97
C CYS A 265 -3.01 -3.56 17.74
N GLN A 266 -3.67 -2.86 18.66
CA GLN A 266 -4.66 -3.44 19.59
C GLN A 266 -5.85 -4.10 18.87
N HIS A 267 -6.24 -3.59 17.71
CA HIS A 267 -7.34 -4.12 16.89
C HIS A 267 -6.85 -5.03 15.75
N ALA A 268 -5.59 -5.47 15.74
CA ALA A 268 -5.04 -6.34 14.69
C ALA A 268 -5.90 -7.59 14.43
N ALA A 269 -6.35 -8.26 15.50
CA ALA A 269 -7.21 -9.44 15.42
C ALA A 269 -8.57 -9.17 14.74
N GLN A 270 -9.00 -7.90 14.69
CA GLN A 270 -10.28 -7.49 14.13
C GLN A 270 -10.16 -7.04 12.67
N LEU A 271 -8.94 -6.76 12.19
CA LEU A 271 -8.71 -6.31 10.81
C LEU A 271 -9.19 -7.40 9.82
N PRO A 272 -10.03 -7.06 8.83
CA PRO A 272 -10.62 -8.03 7.90
C PRO A 272 -9.59 -8.89 7.16
N ALA A 273 -8.46 -8.31 6.74
CA ALA A 273 -7.41 -9.07 6.05
C ALA A 273 -6.77 -10.14 6.94
N LEU A 274 -6.54 -9.84 8.22
CA LEU A 274 -5.94 -10.77 9.18
C LEU A 274 -6.92 -11.89 9.56
N ARG A 275 -8.20 -11.55 9.79
CA ARG A 275 -9.26 -12.54 10.00
C ARG A 275 -9.40 -13.49 8.81
N TRP A 276 -9.37 -12.93 7.60
CA TRP A 276 -9.41 -13.70 6.36
C TRP A 276 -8.19 -14.61 6.21
N LYS A 277 -6.99 -14.10 6.51
CA LYS A 277 -5.76 -14.90 6.51
C LYS A 277 -5.89 -16.10 7.46
N LEU A 278 -6.31 -15.86 8.70
CA LEU A 278 -6.41 -16.90 9.72
C LEU A 278 -7.41 -18.00 9.30
N ALA A 279 -8.60 -17.61 8.81
CA ALA A 279 -9.59 -18.57 8.31
C ALA A 279 -9.06 -19.41 7.14
N ASN A 280 -8.28 -18.80 6.23
CA ASN A 280 -7.63 -19.53 5.15
C ASN A 280 -6.56 -20.50 5.64
N LEU A 281 -5.75 -20.10 6.63
CA LEU A 281 -4.73 -20.96 7.22
C LEU A 281 -5.35 -22.15 7.95
N GLU A 282 -6.43 -21.95 8.70
CA GLU A 282 -7.18 -23.05 9.33
C GLU A 282 -7.76 -24.02 8.30
N THR A 283 -8.30 -23.49 7.19
CA THR A 283 -8.83 -24.32 6.09
C THR A 283 -7.69 -25.07 5.39
N PHE A 284 -6.56 -24.41 5.17
CA PHE A 284 -5.38 -24.98 4.54
C PHE A 284 -4.78 -26.11 5.41
N ARG A 285 -4.66 -25.89 6.73
CA ARG A 285 -4.24 -26.90 7.72
C ARG A 285 -5.07 -28.18 7.63
N LYS A 286 -6.39 -28.06 7.48
CA LYS A 286 -7.30 -29.21 7.37
C LYS A 286 -7.22 -29.91 6.01
N ARG A 287 -7.04 -29.16 4.91
CA ARG A 287 -7.07 -29.71 3.54
C ARG A 287 -5.72 -30.27 3.08
N ARG A 288 -4.61 -29.68 3.54
CA ARG A 288 -3.24 -29.94 3.06
C ARG A 288 -2.25 -29.86 4.25
N PRO A 289 -2.35 -30.77 5.24
CA PRO A 289 -1.59 -30.68 6.48
C PRO A 289 -0.07 -30.71 6.28
N ASP A 290 0.43 -31.52 5.35
CA ASP A 290 1.87 -31.62 5.08
C ASP A 290 2.42 -30.33 4.45
N ASP A 291 1.72 -29.75 3.48
CA ASP A 291 2.12 -28.48 2.89
C ASP A 291 2.03 -27.33 3.90
N PHE A 292 1.01 -27.35 4.77
CA PHE A 292 0.86 -26.38 5.85
C PHE A 292 2.04 -26.44 6.83
N ALA A 293 2.46 -27.65 7.23
CA ALA A 293 3.62 -27.85 8.07
C ALA A 293 4.91 -27.39 7.37
N ALA A 294 5.07 -27.70 6.09
CA ALA A 294 6.22 -27.27 5.29
C ALA A 294 6.31 -25.74 5.17
N GLN A 295 5.18 -25.05 4.92
CA GLN A 295 5.14 -23.58 4.86
C GLN A 295 5.51 -22.92 6.19
N SER A 296 5.07 -23.51 7.31
CA SER A 296 5.41 -23.02 8.66
C SER A 296 6.90 -23.21 8.94
N ALA A 297 7.43 -24.40 8.66
CA ALA A 297 8.85 -24.72 8.87
C ALA A 297 9.78 -23.87 7.97
N ALA A 298 9.38 -23.57 6.74
CA ALA A 298 10.11 -22.67 5.84
C ALA A 298 10.21 -21.25 6.42
N LEU A 299 9.13 -20.75 7.04
CA LEU A 299 9.15 -19.46 7.72
C LEU A 299 10.09 -19.49 8.93
N ASP A 300 9.95 -20.49 9.81
CA ASP A 300 10.80 -20.60 11.00
C ASP A 300 12.29 -20.67 10.65
N THR A 301 12.62 -21.44 9.60
CA THR A 301 13.99 -21.58 9.10
C THR A 301 14.54 -20.24 8.64
N GLY A 302 13.78 -19.50 7.83
CA GLY A 302 14.20 -18.18 7.35
C GLY A 302 14.35 -17.16 8.49
N LEU A 303 13.41 -17.13 9.44
CA LEU A 303 13.46 -16.22 10.60
C LEU A 303 14.60 -16.55 11.58
N GLY A 304 15.03 -17.81 11.64
CA GLY A 304 16.15 -18.27 12.46
C GLY A 304 17.52 -17.95 11.85
N GLN A 305 17.58 -17.71 10.53
CA GLN A 305 18.81 -17.34 9.82
C GLN A 305 18.99 -15.82 9.70
N SER A 306 17.89 -15.06 9.84
CA SER A 306 17.87 -13.59 9.77
C SER A 306 18.29 -12.91 11.05
#